data_AF-A0A5B9D734-F1
#
_entry.id   AF-A0A5B9D734-F1
#
_cell.length_a   1.000
_cell.length_b   1.000
_cell.length_c   1.000
_cell.angle_alpha   90.00
_cell.angle_beta   90.00
_cell.angle_gamma   90.00
#
_symmetry.space_group_name_H-M   'P 1'
#
loop_
_entity.id
_entity.type
_entity.pdbx_description
1 polymer ?
#
loop_
_entity_poly.entity_id
_entity_poly.type
_entity_poly.pdbx_seq_one_letter_code
_entity_poly.pdbx_strand_id
1 'polypeptide(L)'
;MILQIGDILNELLGLFGIGIILGIFFGGFLIYVLCLKWGINRVKGKENDFGSAFITALLSYVCSYIPCGCFLSAYIISTRHKVSYGNGILALILAGILPILLGLIIIVIIIVLTIGFSGFLAIFGL
;
A
#
# COMPACT_ATOMS: atom_id res chain seq x y z
N MET A 1 31.42 26.81 16.18
CA MET A 1 30.95 26.75 14.78
C MET A 1 30.73 25.32 14.28
N ILE A 2 31.66 24.37 14.51
CA ILE A 2 31.49 22.95 14.10
C ILE A 2 30.33 22.25 14.82
N LEU A 3 30.13 22.52 16.13
CA LEU A 3 29.01 21.97 16.90
C LEU A 3 27.62 22.40 16.36
N GLN A 4 27.47 23.66 15.94
CA GLN A 4 26.22 24.16 15.34
C GLN A 4 25.88 23.50 14.00
N ILE A 5 26.89 23.12 13.20
CA ILE A 5 26.66 22.44 11.91
C ILE A 5 26.17 21.00 12.12
N GLY A 6 26.66 20.33 13.18
CA GLY A 6 26.21 18.98 13.54
C GLY A 6 24.74 18.93 13.98
N ASP A 7 24.29 19.91 14.77
CA ASP A 7 22.90 19.98 15.21
C ASP A 7 21.94 20.26 14.04
N ILE A 8 22.31 21.16 13.13
CA ILE A 8 21.53 21.45 11.91
C ILE A 8 21.43 20.22 11.00
N LEU A 9 22.51 19.44 10.86
CA LEU A 9 22.51 18.19 10.09
C LEU A 9 21.58 17.14 10.71
N ASN A 10 21.57 17.01 12.04
CA ASN A 10 20.69 16.08 12.75
C ASN A 10 19.21 16.46 12.62
N GLU A 11 18.87 17.75 12.73
CA GLU A 11 17.49 18.24 12.51
C GLU A 11 17.05 18.02 11.06
N LEU A 12 17.93 18.30 10.09
CA LEU A 12 17.64 18.07 8.68
C LEU A 12 17.41 16.59 8.39
N LEU A 13 18.27 15.70 8.89
CA LEU A 13 18.11 14.25 8.77
C LEU A 13 16.83 13.75 9.46
N GLY A 14 16.48 14.33 10.62
CA GLY A 14 15.23 14.05 11.31
C GLY A 14 14.00 14.42 10.46
N LEU A 15 14.01 15.60 9.83
CA LEU A 15 12.94 16.06 8.95
C LEU A 15 12.80 15.17 7.70
N PHE A 16 13.93 14.81 7.08
CA PHE A 16 13.94 13.87 5.95
C PHE A 16 13.43 12.48 6.35
N GLY A 17 13.83 11.97 7.52
CA GLY A 17 13.36 10.69 8.04
C GLY A 17 11.84 10.68 8.24
N ILE A 18 11.28 11.71 8.87
CA ILE A 18 9.83 11.86 9.07
C ILE A 18 9.11 11.95 7.71
N GLY A 19 9.66 12.73 6.76
CA GLY A 19 9.09 12.86 5.41
C GLY A 19 9.02 11.53 4.67
N ILE A 20 10.07 10.71 4.75
CA ILE A 20 10.10 9.37 4.15
C ILE A 20 9.08 8.44 4.79
N ILE A 21 8.98 8.43 6.13
CA ILE A 21 8.00 7.60 6.86
C ILE A 21 6.57 7.97 6.46
N LEU A 22 6.25 9.26 6.42
CA LEU A 22 4.94 9.74 5.98
C LEU A 22 4.67 9.38 4.51
N GLY A 23 5.68 9.50 3.64
CA GLY A 23 5.58 9.13 2.23
C GLY A 23 5.28 7.65 2.03
N ILE A 24 5.97 6.77 2.76
CA ILE A 24 5.73 5.31 2.71
C ILE A 24 4.33 4.99 3.26
N PHE A 25 3.94 5.62 4.36
CA PHE A 25 2.63 5.39 4.96
C PHE A 25 1.47 5.81 4.03
N PHE A 26 1.50 7.06 3.55
CA PHE A 26 0.48 7.57 2.63
C PHE A 26 0.50 6.83 1.28
N GLY A 27 1.68 6.55 0.74
CA GLY A 27 1.83 5.80 -0.51
C GLY A 27 1.28 4.38 -0.39
N GLY A 28 1.62 3.66 0.68
CA GLY A 28 1.11 2.32 0.97
C GLY A 28 -0.41 2.31 1.14
N PHE A 29 -0.96 3.30 1.84
CA PHE A 29 -2.40 3.46 1.99
C PHE A 29 -3.10 3.71 0.65
N LEU A 30 -2.54 4.58 -0.20
CA LEU A 30 -3.08 4.86 -1.54
C LEU A 30 -3.08 3.62 -2.44
N ILE A 31 -2.01 2.83 -2.39
CA ILE A 31 -1.92 1.53 -3.09
C ILE A 31 -3.02 0.59 -2.59
N TYR A 32 -3.23 0.51 -1.28
CA TYR A 32 -4.29 -0.30 -0.70
C TYR A 32 -5.69 0.13 -1.18
N VAL A 33 -5.98 1.44 -1.21
CA VAL A 33 -7.24 1.98 -1.75
C VAL A 33 -7.45 1.55 -3.20
N LEU A 34 -6.40 1.63 -4.03
CA LEU A 34 -6.46 1.21 -5.44
C LEU A 34 -6.70 -0.31 -5.57
N CYS A 35 -6.03 -1.12 -4.76
CA CYS A 35 -6.22 -2.57 -4.74
C CYS A 35 -7.62 -2.95 -4.29
N LEU A 36 -8.16 -2.27 -3.26
CA LEU A 36 -9.51 -2.47 -2.77
C LEU A 36 -10.55 -2.08 -3.82
N LYS A 37 -10.39 -0.93 -4.48
CA LYS A 37 -11.24 -0.51 -5.59
C LYS A 37 -11.26 -1.56 -6.71
N TRP A 38 -10.09 -2.08 -7.08
CA TRP A 38 -9.97 -3.13 -8.09
C TRP A 38 -10.67 -4.42 -7.65
N GLY A 39 -10.49 -4.83 -6.39
CA GLY A 39 -11.19 -5.99 -5.80
C GLY A 39 -12.72 -5.85 -5.81
N ILE A 40 -13.24 -4.69 -5.41
CA ILE A 40 -14.68 -4.37 -5.44
C ILE A 40 -15.23 -4.43 -6.86
N ASN A 41 -14.48 -3.89 -7.83
CA ASN A 41 -14.87 -3.95 -9.24
C ASN A 41 -14.94 -5.40 -9.74
N ARG A 42 -14.01 -6.26 -9.30
CA ARG A 42 -13.98 -7.67 -9.68
C ARG A 42 -15.18 -8.46 -9.17
N VAL A 43 -15.70 -8.09 -8.01
CA VAL A 43 -16.92 -8.69 -7.42
C VAL A 43 -18.22 -7.99 -7.84
N LYS A 44 -18.15 -7.09 -8.84
CA LYS A 44 -19.30 -6.36 -9.42
C LYS A 44 -20.05 -5.49 -8.41
N GLY A 45 -19.33 -4.81 -7.50
CA GLY A 45 -19.94 -3.83 -6.60
C GLY A 45 -20.52 -2.63 -7.34
N LYS A 46 -21.71 -2.18 -6.94
CA LYS A 46 -22.43 -1.06 -7.59
C LYS A 46 -21.76 0.30 -7.33
N GLU A 47 -21.30 0.52 -6.10
CA GLU A 47 -20.78 1.82 -5.65
C GLU A 47 -19.25 1.82 -5.65
N ASN A 48 -18.58 1.68 -6.79
CA ASN A 48 -17.13 1.42 -6.88
C ASN A 48 -16.25 2.67 -7.15
N ASP A 49 -16.78 3.86 -6.89
CA ASP A 49 -16.05 5.12 -7.04
C ASP A 49 -14.79 5.20 -6.17
N PHE A 50 -13.84 6.06 -6.57
CA PHE A 50 -12.62 6.24 -5.79
C PHE A 50 -12.91 6.79 -4.38
N GLY A 51 -13.85 7.73 -4.25
CA GLY A 51 -14.25 8.28 -2.96
C GLY A 51 -14.92 7.26 -2.04
N SER A 52 -15.78 6.39 -2.58
CA SER A 52 -16.41 5.33 -1.79
C SER A 52 -15.39 4.28 -1.36
N ALA A 53 -14.49 3.87 -2.26
CA ALA A 53 -13.40 2.94 -1.95
C ALA A 53 -12.41 3.52 -0.93
N PHE A 54 -12.13 4.83 -0.99
CA PHE A 54 -11.26 5.52 -0.02
C PHE A 54 -11.86 5.50 1.39
N ILE A 55 -13.15 5.84 1.52
CA ILE A 55 -13.84 5.78 2.83
C ILE A 55 -13.90 4.34 3.34
N THR A 56 -14.19 3.38 2.46
CA THR A 56 -14.20 1.96 2.82
C THR A 56 -12.82 1.49 3.27
N ALA A 57 -11.74 1.91 2.62
CA ALA A 57 -10.37 1.60 3.01
C ALA A 57 -10.01 2.25 4.36
N LEU A 58 -10.42 3.50 4.59
CA LEU A 58 -10.23 4.20 5.87
C LEU A 58 -10.96 3.46 7.01
N LEU A 59 -12.23 3.08 6.79
CA LEU A 59 -13.00 2.28 7.74
C LEU A 59 -12.37 0.91 7.97
N SER A 60 -11.87 0.27 6.91
CA SER A 60 -11.24 -1.05 6.99
C SER A 60 -9.91 -0.99 7.76
N TYR A 61 -9.17 0.11 7.61
CA TYR A 61 -7.96 0.40 8.36
C TYR A 61 -8.26 0.59 9.84
N VAL A 62 -9.29 1.37 10.19
CA VAL A 62 -9.74 1.51 11.59
C VAL A 62 -10.21 0.16 12.15
N CYS A 63 -10.92 -0.64 11.37
CA CYS A 63 -11.37 -1.97 11.79
C CYS A 63 -10.21 -2.93 12.05
N SER A 64 -9.05 -2.75 11.42
CA SER A 64 -7.88 -3.61 11.63
C SER A 64 -7.34 -3.60 13.07
N TYR A 65 -7.65 -2.55 13.83
CA TYR A 65 -7.29 -2.44 15.25
C TYR A 65 -8.25 -3.15 16.20
N ILE A 66 -9.39 -3.64 15.69
CA ILE A 66 -10.43 -4.31 16.48
C ILE A 66 -10.26 -5.83 16.33
N PRO A 67 -10.39 -6.62 17.41
CA PRO A 67 -10.45 -8.08 17.28
C PRO A 67 -11.62 -8.48 16.35
N CYS A 68 -11.37 -9.41 15.42
CA CYS A 68 -12.30 -9.78 14.33
C CYS A 68 -12.59 -8.66 13.30
N GLY A 69 -11.72 -7.64 13.22
CA GLY A 69 -11.83 -6.53 12.26
C GLY A 69 -11.95 -6.94 10.80
N CYS A 70 -11.43 -8.10 10.42
CA CYS A 70 -11.58 -8.66 9.07
C CYS A 70 -13.05 -8.91 8.67
N PHE A 71 -13.86 -9.46 9.58
CA PHE A 71 -15.29 -9.69 9.34
C PHE A 71 -16.06 -8.38 9.30
N LEU A 72 -15.69 -7.42 10.14
CA LEU A 72 -16.30 -6.09 10.15
C LEU A 72 -15.98 -5.31 8.87
N SER A 73 -14.72 -5.36 8.40
CA SER A 73 -14.32 -4.79 7.11
C SER A 73 -15.07 -5.45 5.95
N ALA A 74 -15.22 -6.78 5.95
CA ALA A 74 -16.01 -7.48 4.94
C ALA A 74 -17.49 -7.07 4.97
N TYR A 75 -18.06 -6.87 6.16
CA TYR A 75 -19.42 -6.35 6.34
C TYR A 75 -19.56 -4.93 5.79
N ILE A 76 -18.62 -4.03 6.09
CA ILE A 76 -18.61 -2.66 5.58
C ILE A 76 -18.51 -2.65 4.05
N ILE A 77 -17.66 -3.49 3.47
CA ILE A 77 -17.56 -3.63 2.02
C ILE A 77 -18.90 -4.12 1.44
N SER A 78 -19.50 -5.14 2.06
CA SER A 78 -20.77 -5.72 1.59
C SER A 78 -21.92 -4.71 1.58
N THR A 79 -22.02 -3.91 2.64
CA THR A 79 -23.09 -2.91 2.82
C THR A 79 -22.87 -1.68 1.95
N ARG A 80 -21.65 -1.14 1.88
CA ARG A 80 -21.35 0.07 1.12
C ARG A 80 -21.32 -0.15 -0.39
N HIS A 81 -20.85 -1.31 -0.85
CA HIS A 81 -20.73 -1.59 -2.27
C HIS A 81 -21.88 -2.44 -2.84
N LYS A 82 -22.90 -2.72 -2.01
CA LYS A 82 -24.10 -3.50 -2.35
C LYS A 82 -23.73 -4.88 -2.94
N VAL A 83 -22.80 -5.57 -2.29
CA VAL A 83 -22.34 -6.91 -2.68
C VAL A 83 -22.70 -7.94 -1.61
N SER A 84 -22.77 -9.21 -1.99
CA SER A 84 -22.93 -10.31 -1.02
C SER A 84 -21.78 -10.31 -0.01
N TYR A 85 -22.03 -10.78 1.21
CA TYR A 85 -21.02 -10.88 2.26
C TYR A 85 -19.79 -11.69 1.82
N GLY A 86 -20.00 -12.81 1.12
CA GLY A 86 -18.91 -13.61 0.55
C GLY A 86 -18.08 -12.83 -0.48
N ASN A 87 -18.73 -11.98 -1.28
CA ASN A 87 -18.04 -11.09 -2.21
C ASN A 87 -17.28 -9.96 -1.49
N GLY A 88 -17.77 -9.49 -0.34
CA GLY A 88 -17.06 -8.56 0.53
C GLY A 88 -15.76 -9.17 1.09
N ILE A 89 -15.81 -10.44 1.52
CA ILE A 89 -14.63 -11.19 1.95
C ILE A 89 -13.64 -11.36 0.79
N LEU A 90 -14.13 -11.76 -0.38
CA LEU A 90 -13.28 -11.91 -1.57
C LEU A 90 -12.58 -10.59 -1.93
N ALA A 91 -13.32 -9.47 -1.95
CA ALA A 91 -12.75 -8.16 -2.23
C ALA A 91 -11.66 -7.77 -1.20
N LEU A 92 -11.86 -8.10 0.08
CA LEU A 92 -10.86 -7.89 1.14
C LEU A 92 -9.61 -8.75 0.93
N ILE A 93 -9.77 -10.03 0.58
CA ILE A 93 -8.66 -10.93 0.28
C ILE A 93 -7.89 -10.43 -0.96
N LEU A 94 -8.61 -10.05 -2.01
CA LEU A 94 -8.04 -9.44 -3.23
C LEU A 94 -7.25 -8.17 -2.88
N ALA A 95 -7.79 -7.30 -2.03
CA ALA A 95 -7.14 -6.08 -1.60
C ALA A 95 -5.88 -6.31 -0.75
N GLY A 96 -5.81 -7.42 0.00
CA GLY A 96 -4.65 -7.78 0.83
C GLY A 96 -3.57 -8.53 0.06
N ILE A 97 -3.94 -9.43 -0.86
CA ILE A 97 -2.98 -10.27 -1.58
C ILE A 97 -2.32 -9.55 -2.77
N LEU A 98 -3.06 -8.67 -3.43
CA LEU A 98 -2.56 -7.93 -4.59
C LEU A 98 -1.36 -7.01 -4.28
N PRO A 99 -1.32 -6.23 -3.18
CA PRO A 99 -0.14 -5.43 -2.85
C PRO A 99 1.08 -6.28 -2.50
N ILE A 100 0.89 -7.47 -1.91
CA ILE A 100 1.99 -8.42 -1.64
C ILE A 100 2.57 -8.93 -2.97
N LEU A 101 1.68 -9.31 -3.91
CA LEU A 101 2.09 -9.77 -5.23
C LEU A 101 2.81 -8.65 -6.01
N LEU A 102 2.29 -7.42 -5.99
CA LEU A 102 2.93 -6.26 -6.61
C LEU A 102 4.30 -5.96 -5.99
N GLY A 103 4.42 -6.01 -4.67
CA GLY A 103 5.69 -5.83 -3.98
C GLY A 103 6.72 -6.88 -4.40
N LEU A 104 6.31 -8.15 -4.50
CA LEU A 104 7.19 -9.23 -4.95
C LEU A 104 7.64 -9.05 -6.40
N ILE A 105 6.75 -8.64 -7.30
CA ILE A 105 7.09 -8.33 -8.70
C ILE A 105 8.11 -7.19 -8.76
N ILE A 106 7.88 -6.11 -8.01
CA ILE A 106 8.79 -4.95 -7.97
C ILE A 106 10.18 -5.38 -7.45
N ILE A 107 10.24 -6.19 -6.40
CA ILE A 107 11.51 -6.71 -5.86
C ILE A 107 12.24 -7.54 -6.92
N VAL A 108 11.53 -8.46 -7.59
CA VAL A 108 12.13 -9.29 -8.65
C VAL A 108 12.65 -8.42 -9.79
N ILE A 109 11.89 -7.41 -10.24
CA ILE A 109 12.33 -6.48 -11.28
C ILE A 109 13.58 -5.71 -10.83
N ILE A 110 13.60 -5.19 -9.61
CA ILE A 110 14.78 -4.48 -9.07
C ILE A 110 15.99 -5.41 -9.05
N ILE A 111 15.84 -6.64 -8.54
CA ILE A 111 16.93 -7.62 -8.50
C ILE A 111 17.45 -7.93 -9.91
N VAL A 112 16.57 -8.17 -10.88
CA VAL A 112 16.96 -8.45 -12.27
C VAL A 112 17.66 -7.24 -12.90
N LEU A 113 17.15 -6.03 -12.66
CA LEU A 113 17.78 -4.81 -13.16
C LEU A 113 19.12 -4.55 -12.48
N THR A 114 19.26 -4.76 -11.18
CA THR A 114 20.52 -4.58 -10.45
C THR A 114 21.55 -5.62 -10.87
N ILE A 115 21.19 -6.91 -10.95
CA ILE A 115 22.11 -7.97 -11.41
C ILE A 115 22.46 -7.76 -12.89
N GLY A 116 21.48 -7.42 -13.73
CA GLY A 116 21.68 -7.14 -15.15
C GLY A 116 22.56 -5.92 -15.39
N PHE A 117 22.37 -4.85 -14.61
CA PHE A 117 23.17 -3.63 -14.68
C PHE A 117 24.60 -3.85 -14.15
N SER A 118 24.75 -4.57 -13.03
CA SER A 118 26.07 -4.97 -12.53
C SER A 118 26.81 -5.89 -13.50
N GLY A 119 26.11 -6.81 -14.16
CA GLY A 119 26.67 -7.66 -15.20
C GLY A 119 27.07 -6.88 -16.45
N PHE A 120 26.27 -5.89 -16.86
CA PHE A 120 26.62 -4.97 -17.93
C PHE A 120 27.89 -4.17 -17.60
N LEU A 121 27.98 -3.55 -16.43
CA LEU A 121 29.17 -2.81 -16.00
C LEU A 121 30.43 -3.70 -15.95
N ALA A 122 30.30 -4.93 -15.47
CA ALA A 122 31.41 -5.90 -15.44
C ALA A 122 31.95 -6.27 -16.83
N ILE A 123 31.11 -6.29 -17.87
CA ILE A 123 31.54 -6.54 -19.27
C ILE A 123 32.31 -5.34 -19.82
N PHE A 124 31.97 -4.12 -19.40
CA PHE A 124 32.63 -2.88 -19.84
C PHE A 124 33.79 -2.43 -18.94
N GLY A 125 34.11 -3.20 -17.88
CA GLY A 125 35.24 -2.92 -16.98
C GLY A 125 35.12 -1.62 -16.18
N LEU A 126 33.90 -1.14 -15.95
CA LEU A 126 33.54 0.05 -15.17
C LEU A 126 33.20 -0.29 -13.72
#